data_AF-A7AS89-F1
#
_entry.id   AF-A7AS89-F1
#
_cell.length_a   1.000
_cell.length_b   1.000
_cell.length_c   1.000
_cell.angle_alpha   90.00
_cell.angle_beta   90.00
_cell.angle_gamma   90.00
#
_symmetry.space_group_name_H-M   'P 1'
#
loop_
_entity.id
_entity.type
_entity.pdbx_description
1 polymer ?
#
loop_
_entity_poly.entity_id
_entity_poly.type
_entity_poly.pdbx_seq_one_letter_code
_entity_poly.pdbx_strand_id
1 'polypeptide(L)'
;MGGDGGSIPGRIDLVRTTGYTFVRNLGGMGYSPNTQMKAADEHLTNAQIKDLRWKVCSLSQEPLSRPIMVCRLGLLYNKEAVIKYILSKKNVVSMQHIKNMKDFKEVDLEVDKSSQRFLCPITLTEFCGVNRGVLIWTCGCCISEKAFKELMKSQISQKNTLCPSCNSPFIYSPHAFDLQSTAVDPLSHDMVLLVPDQIEEGYLRAKIAKKSKVPGQ
;
A
#
# COMPACT_ATOMS: atom_id res chain seq x y z
N MET A 1 -36.02 -53.78 6.18
CA MET A 1 -35.62 -52.41 6.54
C MET A 1 -34.82 -51.86 5.37
N GLY A 2 -35.49 -51.23 4.40
CA GLY A 2 -34.86 -50.60 3.25
C GLY A 2 -35.05 -49.10 3.40
N GLY A 3 -33.99 -48.42 3.82
CA GLY A 3 -34.00 -46.98 4.12
C GLY A 3 -32.89 -46.26 3.37
N ASP A 4 -32.59 -46.67 2.14
CA ASP A 4 -31.66 -45.97 1.27
C ASP A 4 -32.40 -44.81 0.58
N GLY A 5 -32.74 -43.80 1.38
CA GLY A 5 -33.18 -42.49 0.90
C GLY A 5 -32.00 -41.73 0.31
N GLY A 6 -31.51 -42.19 -0.85
CA GLY A 6 -30.52 -41.44 -1.62
C GLY A 6 -31.15 -40.11 -2.07
N SER A 7 -30.53 -38.99 -1.69
CA SER A 7 -30.91 -37.67 -2.19
C SER A 7 -30.75 -37.63 -3.71
N ILE A 8 -31.74 -37.09 -4.42
CA ILE A 8 -31.71 -36.90 -5.88
C ILE A 8 -30.55 -35.95 -6.21
N PRO A 9 -29.58 -36.34 -7.06
CA PRO A 9 -28.44 -35.51 -7.39
C PRO A 9 -28.90 -34.22 -8.10
N GLY A 10 -28.45 -33.08 -7.60
CA GLY A 10 -28.72 -31.79 -8.22
C GLY A 10 -27.80 -31.52 -9.41
N ARG A 11 -28.09 -30.49 -10.21
CA ARG A 11 -27.18 -30.01 -11.27
C ARG A 11 -25.76 -29.75 -10.75
N ILE A 12 -25.66 -29.30 -9.49
CA ILE A 12 -24.40 -29.01 -8.81
C ILE A 12 -23.53 -30.27 -8.68
N ASP A 13 -24.14 -31.45 -8.47
CA ASP A 13 -23.42 -32.72 -8.31
C ASP A 13 -22.92 -33.30 -9.64
N LEU A 14 -23.63 -32.95 -10.72
CA LEU A 14 -23.40 -33.46 -12.07
C LEU A 14 -22.47 -32.55 -12.90
N VAL A 15 -22.44 -31.25 -12.62
CA VAL A 15 -21.73 -30.25 -13.42
C VAL A 15 -20.58 -29.64 -12.61
N ARG A 16 -19.35 -29.88 -13.07
CA ARG A 16 -18.16 -29.19 -12.53
C ARG A 16 -18.08 -27.78 -13.11
N THR A 17 -18.29 -26.78 -12.27
CA THR A 17 -18.04 -25.37 -12.59
C THR A 17 -16.53 -25.11 -12.57
N THR A 18 -15.96 -24.61 -13.66
CA THR A 18 -14.55 -24.22 -13.70
C THR A 18 -14.26 -23.12 -12.68
N GLY A 19 -13.18 -23.27 -11.91
CA GLY A 19 -12.81 -22.29 -10.88
C GLY A 19 -13.60 -22.38 -9.57
N TYR A 20 -14.44 -23.41 -9.38
CA TYR A 20 -15.12 -23.71 -8.12
C TYR A 20 -14.72 -25.10 -7.61
N THR A 21 -14.54 -25.23 -6.30
CA THR A 21 -14.32 -26.50 -5.60
C THR A 21 -15.42 -26.71 -4.57
N PHE A 22 -15.72 -27.96 -4.24
CA PHE A 22 -16.63 -28.27 -3.15
C PHE A 22 -15.88 -28.28 -1.83
N VAL A 23 -16.48 -27.71 -0.78
CA VAL A 23 -16.01 -27.86 0.59
C VAL A 23 -16.13 -29.34 0.98
N ARG A 24 -15.02 -30.08 1.06
CA ARG A 24 -14.96 -31.47 1.58
C ARG A 24 -13.70 -31.62 2.43
N ASN A 25 -13.62 -32.36 3.54
CA ASN A 25 -14.53 -33.22 4.30
C ASN A 25 -14.03 -33.16 5.76
N LEU A 26 -14.76 -32.57 6.70
CA LEU A 26 -14.60 -32.90 8.12
C LEU A 26 -15.60 -34.02 8.39
N GLY A 27 -15.10 -35.20 8.77
CA GLY A 27 -15.89 -36.42 8.97
C GLY A 27 -16.98 -36.28 10.03
N GLY A 28 -18.13 -35.74 9.66
CA GLY A 28 -19.30 -35.57 10.50
C GLY A 28 -20.55 -35.48 9.64
N MET A 29 -21.64 -36.07 10.12
CA MET A 29 -22.89 -36.26 9.38
C MET A 29 -23.42 -34.98 8.70
N GLY A 30 -23.21 -34.88 7.38
CA GLY A 30 -24.32 -34.82 6.43
C GLY A 30 -25.19 -33.56 6.31
N TYR A 31 -24.67 -32.34 6.48
CA TYR A 31 -25.46 -31.13 6.14
C TYR A 31 -24.78 -30.12 5.19
N SER A 32 -23.50 -30.27 4.85
CA SER A 32 -22.81 -29.34 3.92
C SER A 32 -22.00 -29.96 2.77
N PRO A 33 -22.29 -31.18 2.23
CA PRO A 33 -21.42 -31.83 1.24
C PRO A 33 -21.32 -31.15 -0.14
N ASN A 34 -22.18 -30.14 -0.41
CA ASN A 34 -22.37 -29.55 -1.74
C ASN A 34 -22.18 -28.02 -1.79
N THR A 35 -21.60 -27.40 -0.76
CA THR A 35 -21.29 -25.96 -0.83
C THR A 35 -20.13 -25.75 -1.79
N GLN A 36 -20.41 -25.13 -2.94
CA GLN A 36 -19.37 -24.68 -3.87
C GLN A 36 -18.69 -23.43 -3.30
N MET A 37 -17.38 -23.52 -3.10
CA MET A 37 -16.51 -22.38 -2.88
C MET A 37 -15.69 -22.11 -4.15
N LYS A 38 -15.19 -20.89 -4.34
CA LYS A 38 -14.27 -20.62 -5.43
C LYS A 38 -12.96 -21.37 -5.15
N ALA A 39 -12.41 -22.05 -6.15
CA ALA A 39 -11.25 -22.93 -6.02
C ALA A 39 -9.99 -22.20 -5.56
N ALA A 40 -9.89 -20.93 -5.96
CA ALA A 40 -8.92 -19.97 -5.49
C ALA A 40 -9.64 -18.64 -5.37
N ASP A 41 -9.30 -17.87 -4.35
CA ASP A 41 -9.62 -16.45 -4.36
C ASP A 41 -8.89 -15.81 -5.54
N GLU A 42 -9.57 -14.96 -6.31
CA GLU A 42 -8.93 -14.07 -7.30
C GLU A 42 -8.17 -12.94 -6.59
N HIS A 43 -7.41 -13.29 -5.55
CA HIS A 43 -6.58 -12.35 -4.84
C HIS A 43 -5.38 -12.02 -5.72
N LEU A 44 -5.32 -10.75 -6.12
CA LEU A 44 -4.15 -10.16 -6.74
C LEU A 44 -2.93 -10.43 -5.85
N THR A 45 -1.83 -10.84 -6.47
CA THR A 45 -0.55 -10.98 -5.77
C THR A 45 -0.12 -9.62 -5.19
N ASN A 46 0.68 -9.63 -4.13
CA ASN A 46 1.20 -8.39 -3.53
C ASN A 46 1.88 -7.48 -4.58
N ALA A 47 2.62 -8.06 -5.52
CA ALA A 47 3.25 -7.30 -6.61
C ALA A 47 2.22 -6.63 -7.53
N GLN A 48 1.13 -7.32 -7.88
CA GLN A 48 0.04 -6.74 -8.68
C GLN A 48 -0.70 -5.64 -7.91
N ILE A 49 -0.99 -5.84 -6.61
CA ILE A 49 -1.62 -4.81 -5.77
C ILE A 49 -0.75 -3.55 -5.74
N LYS A 50 0.56 -3.70 -5.57
CA LYS A 50 1.48 -2.57 -5.62
C LYS A 50 1.54 -1.91 -7.00
N ASP A 51 1.56 -2.67 -8.08
CA ASP A 51 1.55 -2.09 -9.44
C ASP A 51 0.28 -1.26 -9.70
N LEU A 52 -0.87 -1.69 -9.16
CA LEU A 52 -2.12 -0.92 -9.20
C LEU A 52 -2.03 0.36 -8.37
N ARG A 53 -1.45 0.31 -7.17
CA ARG A 53 -1.26 1.48 -6.29
C ARG A 53 -0.34 2.55 -6.91
N TRP A 54 0.56 2.15 -7.82
CA TRP A 54 1.38 3.08 -8.61
C TRP A 54 0.64 3.74 -9.77
N LYS A 55 -0.57 3.27 -10.11
CA LYS A 55 -1.37 3.77 -11.24
C LYS A 55 -2.63 4.50 -10.80
N VAL A 56 -3.14 4.19 -9.61
CA VAL A 56 -4.47 4.60 -9.17
C VAL A 56 -4.41 5.42 -7.88
N CYS A 57 -5.20 6.49 -7.82
CA CYS A 57 -5.38 7.32 -6.64
C CYS A 57 -6.08 6.53 -5.53
N SER A 58 -5.48 6.48 -4.34
CA SER A 58 -6.04 5.70 -3.22
C SER A 58 -7.38 6.24 -2.71
N LEU A 59 -7.75 7.48 -3.05
CA LEU A 59 -8.99 8.13 -2.61
C LEU A 59 -10.07 8.06 -3.68
N SER A 60 -9.80 8.52 -4.92
CA SER A 60 -10.80 8.55 -5.99
C SER A 60 -10.88 7.26 -6.80
N GLN A 61 -9.90 6.36 -6.69
CA GLN A 61 -9.77 5.18 -7.56
C GLN A 61 -9.64 5.49 -9.06
N GLU A 62 -9.35 6.76 -9.39
CA GLU A 62 -9.06 7.22 -10.74
C GLU A 62 -7.56 7.07 -11.04
N PRO A 63 -7.15 7.03 -12.33
CA PRO A 63 -5.74 7.04 -12.67
C PRO A 63 -5.01 8.26 -12.07
N LEU A 64 -3.77 8.05 -11.67
CA LEU A 64 -2.95 9.10 -11.08
C LEU A 64 -2.65 10.19 -12.12
N SER A 65 -2.99 11.43 -11.78
CA SER A 65 -2.72 12.61 -12.59
C SER A 65 -1.87 13.59 -11.80
N ARG A 66 -0.95 14.26 -12.48
CA ARG A 66 -0.13 15.31 -11.86
C ARG A 66 -0.99 16.56 -11.62
N PRO A 67 -0.81 17.28 -10.51
CA PRO A 67 0.17 17.03 -9.43
C PRO A 67 -0.25 15.93 -8.44
N ILE A 68 0.73 15.13 -8.01
CA ILE A 68 0.53 13.98 -7.12
C ILE A 68 0.82 14.40 -5.68
N MET A 69 -0.02 13.94 -4.76
CA MET A 69 0.09 14.15 -3.33
C MET A 69 0.33 12.81 -2.63
N VAL A 70 1.18 12.81 -1.60
CA VAL A 70 1.53 11.62 -0.82
C VAL A 70 1.27 11.86 0.65
N CYS A 71 0.71 10.86 1.36
CA CYS A 71 0.55 10.92 2.82
C CYS A 71 1.68 10.20 3.57
N ARG A 72 1.75 10.36 4.89
CA ARG A 72 2.75 9.67 5.74
C ARG A 72 2.65 8.14 5.76
N LEU A 73 1.55 7.56 5.26
CA LEU A 73 1.45 6.11 5.05
C LEU A 73 2.12 5.65 3.75
N GLY A 74 2.52 6.56 2.85
CA GLY A 74 3.08 6.21 1.54
C GLY A 74 2.05 5.94 0.45
N LEU A 75 0.78 6.34 0.66
CA LEU A 75 -0.27 6.24 -0.34
C LEU A 75 -0.24 7.46 -1.28
N LEU A 76 -0.57 7.23 -2.55
CA LEU A 76 -0.57 8.23 -3.61
C LEU A 76 -2.00 8.75 -3.87
N TYR A 77 -2.11 10.05 -4.13
CA TYR A 77 -3.37 10.74 -4.33
C TYR A 77 -3.28 11.79 -5.43
N ASN A 78 -4.39 12.01 -6.14
CA ASN A 78 -4.54 13.17 -7.01
C ASN A 78 -4.84 14.41 -6.14
N LYS A 79 -4.16 15.53 -6.40
CA LYS A 79 -4.36 16.78 -5.65
C LYS A 79 -5.82 17.22 -5.65
N GLU A 80 -6.50 17.10 -6.78
CA GLU A 80 -7.93 17.43 -6.91
C GLU A 80 -8.83 16.59 -5.99
N ALA A 81 -8.56 15.28 -5.91
CA ALA A 81 -9.33 14.37 -5.07
C ALA A 81 -9.15 14.73 -3.59
N VAL A 82 -7.92 15.05 -3.18
CA VAL A 82 -7.60 15.48 -1.80
C VAL A 82 -8.34 16.76 -1.44
N ILE A 83 -8.33 17.77 -2.32
CA ILE A 83 -9.01 19.05 -2.09
C ILE A 83 -10.52 18.82 -1.94
N LYS A 84 -11.13 18.06 -2.86
CA LYS A 84 -12.55 17.69 -2.79
C LYS A 84 -12.88 16.97 -1.47
N TYR A 85 -12.01 16.07 -1.02
CA TYR A 85 -12.20 15.34 0.23
C TYR A 85 -12.19 16.26 1.46
N ILE A 86 -11.18 17.12 1.58
CA ILE A 86 -11.05 18.05 2.71
C ILE A 86 -12.24 19.03 2.76
N LEU A 87 -12.67 19.54 1.60
CA LEU A 87 -13.86 20.40 1.50
C LEU A 87 -15.14 19.68 1.92
N SER A 88 -15.30 18.41 1.51
CA SER A 88 -16.51 17.63 1.80
C SER A 88 -16.65 17.23 3.28
N LYS A 89 -15.56 17.29 4.06
CA LYS A 89 -15.48 16.86 5.48
C LYS A 89 -16.08 15.46 5.74
N LYS A 90 -16.09 14.59 4.73
CA LYS A 90 -16.62 13.23 4.86
C LYS A 90 -15.67 12.39 5.71
N ASN A 91 -16.21 11.75 6.75
CA ASN A 91 -15.46 10.83 7.58
C ASN A 91 -15.40 9.45 6.91
N VAL A 92 -14.30 9.18 6.22
CA VAL A 92 -14.03 7.88 5.58
C VAL A 92 -13.10 7.11 6.49
N VAL A 93 -13.50 5.90 6.91
CA VAL A 93 -12.77 5.09 7.91
C VAL A 93 -11.32 4.83 7.50
N SER A 94 -11.05 4.59 6.21
CA SER A 94 -9.70 4.36 5.68
C SER A 94 -8.80 5.61 5.70
N MET A 95 -9.35 6.80 5.92
CA MET A 95 -8.68 8.10 5.75
C MET A 95 -8.62 8.94 7.03
N GLN A 96 -8.88 8.35 8.21
CA GLN A 96 -8.87 9.07 9.49
C GLN A 96 -7.52 9.70 9.87
N HIS A 97 -6.43 9.24 9.26
CA HIS A 97 -5.09 9.78 9.46
C HIS A 97 -4.86 11.14 8.79
N ILE A 98 -5.79 11.56 7.92
CA ILE A 98 -5.71 12.79 7.14
C ILE A 98 -6.72 13.78 7.68
N LYS A 99 -6.25 14.94 8.14
CA LYS A 99 -7.12 16.01 8.65
C LYS A 99 -6.91 17.31 7.90
N ASN A 100 -5.67 17.62 7.54
CA ASN A 100 -5.27 18.89 6.96
C ASN A 100 -4.45 18.70 5.68
N MET A 101 -4.33 19.77 4.88
CA MET A 101 -3.42 19.80 3.73
C MET A 101 -1.95 19.56 4.13
N LYS A 102 -1.57 19.85 5.38
CA LYS A 102 -0.22 19.61 5.92
C LYS A 102 0.14 18.14 6.05
N ASP A 103 -0.86 17.26 6.09
CA ASP A 103 -0.66 15.81 6.19
C ASP A 103 -0.27 15.19 4.84
N PHE A 104 -0.17 16.01 3.79
CA PHE A 104 0.26 15.63 2.46
C PHE A 104 1.54 16.34 2.06
N LYS A 105 2.32 15.66 1.23
CA LYS A 105 3.46 16.22 0.52
C LYS A 105 3.20 16.15 -0.98
N GLU A 106 3.33 17.27 -1.66
CA GLU A 106 3.30 17.34 -3.13
C GLU A 106 4.60 16.78 -3.69
N VAL A 107 4.49 15.93 -4.71
CA VAL A 107 5.61 15.24 -5.35
C VAL A 107 5.43 15.37 -6.85
N ASP A 108 6.47 15.86 -7.53
CA ASP A 108 6.55 15.80 -8.99
C ASP A 108 7.42 14.60 -9.38
N LEU A 109 6.80 13.64 -10.05
CA LEU A 109 7.45 12.43 -10.54
C LEU A 109 7.53 12.51 -12.05
N GLU A 110 8.72 12.33 -12.60
CA GLU A 110 8.87 12.20 -14.06
C GLU A 110 8.12 10.96 -14.56
N VAL A 111 7.58 11.05 -15.77
CA VAL A 111 6.79 9.98 -16.39
C VAL A 111 7.46 9.63 -17.69
N ASP A 112 7.69 8.33 -17.90
CA ASP A 112 8.20 7.86 -19.17
C ASP A 112 7.15 8.02 -20.27
N LYS A 113 7.56 8.53 -21.43
CA LYS A 113 6.65 8.74 -22.56
C LYS A 113 6.14 7.43 -23.13
N SER A 114 6.95 6.37 -23.08
CA SER A 114 6.63 5.08 -23.69
C SER A 114 5.72 4.24 -22.80
N SER A 115 6.07 4.07 -21.52
CA SER A 115 5.34 3.20 -20.60
C SER A 115 4.28 3.92 -19.76
N GLN A 116 4.26 5.26 -19.77
CA GLN A 116 3.40 6.10 -18.92
C GLN A 116 3.55 5.78 -17.42
N ARG A 117 4.73 5.30 -17.02
CA ARG A 117 5.07 4.99 -15.62
C ARG A 117 5.98 6.04 -15.02
N PHE A 118 5.94 6.15 -13.69
CA PHE A 118 6.80 7.09 -12.97
C PHE A 118 8.24 6.59 -12.93
N LEU A 119 9.18 7.53 -13.09
CA LEU A 119 10.62 7.27 -13.11
C LEU A 119 11.31 7.80 -11.86
N CYS A 120 12.30 7.06 -11.40
CA CYS A 120 13.24 7.54 -10.39
C CYS A 120 14.19 8.59 -11.01
N PRO A 121 14.38 9.77 -10.40
CA PRO A 121 15.24 10.83 -10.95
C PRO A 121 16.73 10.47 -10.97
N ILE A 122 17.17 9.47 -10.19
CA ILE A 122 18.58 9.08 -10.09
C ILE A 122 18.89 7.89 -11.02
N THR A 123 18.08 6.84 -10.92
CA THR A 123 18.32 5.59 -11.67
C THR A 123 17.61 5.54 -13.02
N LEU A 124 16.67 6.46 -13.28
CA LEU A 124 15.80 6.46 -14.46
C LEU A 124 15.04 5.13 -14.65
N THR A 125 14.89 4.38 -13.55
CA THR A 125 14.13 3.12 -13.53
C THR A 125 12.69 3.40 -13.17
N GLU A 126 11.78 2.66 -13.79
CA GLU A 126 10.36 2.73 -13.48
C GLU A 126 10.05 2.24 -12.06
N PHE A 127 9.15 2.95 -11.40
CA PHE A 127 8.48 2.48 -10.20
C PHE A 127 7.42 1.45 -10.58
N CYS A 128 7.45 0.31 -9.88
CA CYS A 128 6.53 -0.80 -10.12
C CYS A 128 6.30 -1.58 -8.84
N GLY A 129 5.52 -2.66 -8.92
CA GLY A 129 5.27 -3.53 -7.76
C GLY A 129 6.53 -4.15 -7.14
N VAL A 130 7.64 -4.20 -7.90
CA VAL A 130 8.95 -4.71 -7.44
C VAL A 130 9.89 -3.57 -7.05
N ASN A 131 9.94 -2.51 -7.86
CA ASN A 131 10.78 -1.34 -7.61
C ASN A 131 9.99 -0.30 -6.82
N ARG A 132 10.13 -0.34 -5.49
CA ARG A 132 9.50 0.62 -4.59
C ARG A 132 10.27 1.96 -4.57
N GLY A 133 9.56 3.00 -4.16
CA GLY A 133 10.11 4.36 -3.98
C GLY A 133 10.19 4.75 -2.51
N VAL A 134 11.12 5.66 -2.22
CA VAL A 134 11.32 6.32 -0.93
C VAL A 134 11.12 7.80 -1.15
N LEU A 135 10.18 8.38 -0.44
CA LEU A 135 9.94 9.81 -0.41
C LEU A 135 10.65 10.41 0.80
N ILE A 136 11.36 11.52 0.58
CA ILE A 136 11.90 12.34 1.66
C ILE A 136 10.89 13.46 1.94
N TRP A 137 10.30 13.48 3.14
CA TRP A 137 9.17 14.36 3.45
C TRP A 137 9.52 15.85 3.44
N THR A 138 10.74 16.21 3.85
CA THR A 138 11.18 17.61 3.93
C THR A 138 11.20 18.27 2.55
N CYS A 139 11.79 17.62 1.55
CA CYS A 139 11.87 18.16 0.18
C CYS A 139 10.80 17.66 -0.79
N GLY A 140 10.28 16.45 -0.61
CA GLY A 140 9.35 15.84 -1.55
C GLY A 140 10.02 15.08 -2.68
N CYS A 141 11.36 14.92 -2.66
CA CYS A 141 12.05 14.08 -3.63
C CYS A 141 11.71 12.60 -3.42
N CYS A 142 11.38 11.91 -4.51
CA CYS A 142 11.12 10.48 -4.53
C CYS A 142 12.23 9.75 -5.27
N ILE A 143 12.83 8.74 -4.64
CA ILE A 143 13.99 8.00 -5.14
C ILE A 143 13.71 6.50 -5.03
N SER A 144 14.27 5.68 -5.92
CA SER A 144 14.19 4.21 -5.79
C SER A 144 14.80 3.72 -4.49
N GLU A 145 14.13 2.77 -3.82
CA GLU A 145 14.63 2.16 -2.57
C GLU A 145 16.03 1.56 -2.72
N LYS A 146 16.30 0.90 -3.85
CA LYS A 146 17.61 0.29 -4.15
C LYS A 146 18.71 1.36 -4.22
N ALA A 147 18.47 2.39 -5.02
CA ALA A 147 19.39 3.51 -5.18
C ALA A 147 19.62 4.24 -3.85
N PHE A 148 18.55 4.49 -3.11
CA PHE A 148 18.61 5.17 -1.83
C PHE A 148 19.46 4.38 -0.81
N LYS A 149 19.24 3.07 -0.70
CA LYS A 149 20.05 2.20 0.18
C LYS A 149 21.52 2.21 -0.22
N GLU A 150 21.84 2.18 -1.52
CA GLU A 150 23.23 2.23 -1.98
C GLU A 150 23.91 3.56 -1.65
N LEU A 151 23.23 4.68 -1.87
CA LEU A 151 23.75 6.01 -1.60
C LEU A 151 23.91 6.30 -0.10
N MET A 152 23.06 5.71 0.75
CA MET A 152 23.07 5.95 2.20
C MET A 152 24.03 5.03 2.98
N LYS A 153 24.64 4.01 2.36
CA LYS A 153 25.63 3.13 3.02
C LYS A 153 26.80 3.89 3.64
N SER A 154 27.21 5.01 3.05
CA SER A 154 28.33 5.82 3.54
C SER A 154 27.95 6.83 4.63
N GLN A 155 26.64 7.03 4.88
CA GLN A 155 26.10 8.10 5.74
C GLN A 155 25.46 7.58 7.04
N ILE A 156 25.73 6.31 7.41
CA ILE A 156 25.06 5.56 8.49
C ILE A 156 25.15 6.25 9.88
N SER A 157 26.14 7.11 10.12
CA SER A 157 26.41 7.68 11.43
C SER A 157 25.90 9.11 11.67
N GLN A 158 25.30 9.79 10.67
CA GLN A 158 24.85 11.17 10.83
C GLN A 158 23.33 11.29 11.01
N LYS A 159 22.90 12.05 12.03
CA LYS A 159 21.48 12.39 12.27
C LYS A 159 20.90 13.37 11.23
N ASN A 160 21.76 14.09 10.51
CA ASN A 160 21.37 15.10 9.54
C ASN A 160 22.05 14.78 8.20
N THR A 161 21.29 14.18 7.29
CA THR A 161 21.79 13.72 5.98
C THR A 161 21.22 14.60 4.88
N LEU A 162 21.93 14.71 3.76
CA LEU A 162 21.50 15.50 2.61
C LEU A 162 20.76 14.64 1.60
N CYS A 163 19.65 15.15 1.07
CA CYS A 163 18.88 14.48 0.02
C CYS A 163 19.76 14.26 -1.23
N PRO A 164 19.88 13.03 -1.77
CA PRO A 164 20.70 12.79 -2.95
C PRO A 164 20.23 13.47 -4.24
N SER A 165 18.98 13.94 -4.28
CA SER A 165 18.39 14.57 -5.46
C SER A 165 18.44 16.10 -5.40
N CYS A 166 18.30 16.71 -4.22
CA CYS A 166 18.21 18.18 -4.09
C CYS A 166 19.07 18.78 -2.97
N ASN A 167 19.87 17.97 -2.26
CA ASN A 167 20.73 18.36 -1.15
C ASN A 167 20.02 19.02 0.06
N SER A 168 18.70 18.91 0.18
CA SER A 168 17.99 19.36 1.38
C SER A 168 18.33 18.50 2.60
N PRO A 169 18.49 19.08 3.79
CA PRO A 169 18.68 18.30 5.01
C PRO A 169 17.41 17.50 5.37
N PHE A 170 17.60 16.29 5.90
CA PHE A 170 16.54 15.45 6.42
C PHE A 170 17.03 14.51 7.52
N ILE A 171 16.09 14.05 8.36
CA ILE A 171 16.39 13.11 9.44
C ILE A 171 16.40 11.68 8.88
N TYR A 172 17.59 11.11 8.78
CA TYR A 172 17.80 9.72 8.36
C TYR A 172 17.76 8.75 9.55
N SER A 173 17.12 7.60 9.35
CA SER A 173 17.06 6.50 10.32
C SER A 173 17.22 5.17 9.57
N PRO A 174 18.34 4.44 9.74
CA PRO A 174 18.59 3.21 8.99
C PRO A 174 17.52 2.12 9.23
N HIS A 175 16.91 2.14 10.41
CA HIS A 175 15.86 1.20 10.80
C HIS A 175 14.49 1.45 10.13
N ALA A 176 14.32 2.55 9.39
CA ALA A 176 13.08 2.83 8.68
C ALA A 176 12.76 1.80 7.57
N PHE A 177 13.77 1.05 7.10
CA PHE A 177 13.61 -0.01 6.10
C PHE A 177 13.37 -1.39 6.71
N ASP A 178 13.55 -1.53 8.02
CA ASP A 178 13.36 -2.81 8.70
C ASP A 178 11.87 -3.02 8.98
N LEU A 179 11.20 -3.71 8.05
CA LEU A 179 9.79 -4.11 8.12
C LEU A 179 9.43 -4.90 9.40
N GLN A 180 10.42 -5.55 10.01
CA GLN A 180 10.29 -6.32 11.25
C GLN A 180 10.58 -5.48 12.50
N SER A 181 11.17 -4.29 12.36
CA SER A 181 11.46 -3.43 13.51
C SER A 181 10.17 -2.72 13.95
N THR A 182 9.54 -3.30 14.95
CA THR A 182 8.33 -2.72 15.55
C THR A 182 8.62 -1.43 16.34
N ALA A 183 9.89 -1.10 16.54
CA ALA A 183 10.37 -0.08 17.46
C ALA A 183 10.41 1.35 16.89
N VAL A 184 10.41 1.55 15.56
CA VAL A 184 10.63 2.89 14.99
C VAL A 184 9.31 3.60 14.70
N ASP A 185 9.14 4.79 15.26
CA ASP A 185 7.98 5.63 14.98
C ASP A 185 8.04 6.19 13.55
N PRO A 186 6.99 6.01 12.70
CA PRO A 186 6.99 6.48 11.31
C PRO A 186 7.01 8.02 11.18
N LEU A 187 6.83 8.74 12.28
CA LEU A 187 6.89 10.20 12.37
C LEU A 187 8.21 10.72 12.98
N SER A 188 9.10 9.82 13.42
CA SER A 188 10.40 10.20 14.00
C SER A 188 11.46 10.53 12.95
N HIS A 189 11.24 10.10 11.70
CA HIS A 189 12.13 10.31 10.58
C HIS A 189 11.37 10.92 9.39
N ASP A 190 12.12 11.44 8.43
CA ASP A 190 11.55 12.09 7.26
C ASP A 190 11.34 11.14 6.07
N MET A 191 11.77 9.90 6.17
CA MET A 191 11.60 8.91 5.11
C MET A 191 10.19 8.30 5.12
N VAL A 192 9.59 8.17 3.94
CA VAL A 192 8.30 7.50 3.74
C VAL A 192 8.45 6.50 2.61
N LEU A 193 8.21 5.22 2.90
CA LEU A 193 8.15 4.18 1.88
C LEU A 193 6.85 4.32 1.08
N LEU A 194 6.97 4.44 -0.23
CA LEU A 194 5.82 4.55 -1.12
C LEU A 194 5.24 3.18 -1.44
N VAL A 195 3.92 3.15 -1.59
CA VAL A 195 3.18 1.96 -2.00
C VAL A 195 3.44 0.78 -1.04
N PRO A 196 3.04 0.94 0.25
CA PRO A 196 3.15 -0.15 1.22
C PRO A 196 2.29 -1.35 0.79
N ASP A 197 2.61 -2.54 1.29
CA ASP A 197 1.69 -3.68 1.24
C ASP A 197 0.49 -3.50 2.18
N GLN A 198 -0.54 -4.35 2.07
CA GLN A 198 -1.70 -4.30 2.96
C GLN A 198 -1.33 -4.47 4.44
N ILE A 199 -0.38 -5.36 4.74
CA ILE A 199 0.11 -5.61 6.10
C ILE A 199 0.85 -4.37 6.63
N GLU A 200 1.76 -3.82 5.82
CA GLU A 200 2.55 -2.63 6.14
C GLU A 200 1.64 -1.42 6.37
N GLU A 201 0.65 -1.21 5.50
CA GLU A 201 -0.33 -0.14 5.62
C GLU A 201 -1.17 -0.27 6.90
N GLY A 202 -1.66 -1.48 7.19
CA GLY A 202 -2.42 -1.76 8.41
C GLY A 202 -1.62 -1.45 9.67
N TYR A 203 -0.34 -1.83 9.67
CA TYR A 203 0.58 -1.53 10.75
C TYR A 203 0.83 -0.02 10.93
N LEU A 204 1.15 0.68 9.85
CA LEU A 204 1.39 2.12 9.86
C LEU A 204 0.14 2.89 10.33
N ARG A 205 -1.05 2.48 9.88
CA ARG A 205 -2.32 3.04 10.35
C ARG A 205 -2.51 2.88 11.85
N ALA A 206 -2.27 1.69 12.38
CA ALA A 206 -2.38 1.44 13.82
C ALA A 206 -1.42 2.33 14.63
N LYS A 207 -0.18 2.53 14.16
CA LYS A 207 0.79 3.41 14.81
C LYS A 207 0.38 4.89 14.78
N ILE A 208 -0.04 5.41 13.64
CA ILE A 208 -0.48 6.81 13.51
C ILE A 208 -1.74 7.06 14.36
N ALA A 209 -2.69 6.12 14.36
CA ALA A 209 -3.90 6.21 15.15
C ALA A 209 -3.61 6.25 16.66
N LYS A 210 -2.69 5.41 17.16
CA LYS A 210 -2.26 5.42 18.58
C LYS A 210 -1.72 6.79 18.99
N LYS A 211 -0.88 7.41 18.17
CA LYS A 211 -0.29 8.72 18.48
C LYS A 211 -1.33 9.85 18.46
N SER A 212 -2.30 9.79 17.55
CA SER A 212 -3.41 10.77 17.51
C SER A 212 -4.32 10.74 18.74
N LYS A 213 -4.31 9.63 19.50
CA LYS A 213 -5.08 9.44 20.74
C LYS A 213 -4.28 9.76 22.00
N VAL A 214 -2.98 10.06 21.90
CA VAL A 214 -2.19 10.59 23.03
C VAL A 214 -2.32 12.11 22.96
N PRO A 215 -3.24 12.74 23.71
CA PRO A 215 -3.21 14.18 23.89
C PRO A 215 -1.87 14.53 24.53
N GLY A 216 -1.23 15.60 24.02
CA GLY A 216 0.06 16.06 24.52
C GLY A 216 0.06 16.22 26.04
N GLN A 217 1.18 15.83 26.64
CA GLN A 217 1.73 16.59 27.76
C GLN A 217 2.08 17.99 27.27
#